data_AF-A0A0C2GEW6-F1
#
_entry.id   AF-A0A0C2GEW6-F1
#
_cell.length_a   1.000
_cell.length_b   1.000
_cell.length_c   1.000
_cell.angle_alpha   90.00
_cell.angle_beta   90.00
_cell.angle_gamma   90.00
#
_symmetry.space_group_name_H-M   'P 1'
#
loop_
_entity.id
_entity.type
_entity.pdbx_description
1 polymer ?
#
loop_
_entity_poly.entity_id
_entity_poly.type
_entity_poly.pdbx_seq_one_letter_code
_entity_poly.pdbx_strand_id
1 'polypeptide(L)'
;MISIKYLTPLPSLLFLGAASIAMLFVADVFVLINYCAFSESLVVAVSVAGLIRLRWSQPKMKAPIKVNILIPLTFLFLCCLFLVLPFLSQPVELMVGVAIILSGVPVYFLFVRNKRKPDVVHVPWVCLTHWVQKMLFCVPECED
;
A
#
# COMPACT_ATOMS: atom_id res chain seq x y z
N MET A 1 5.90 -16.02 2.08
CA MET A 1 6.35 -17.28 1.44
C MET A 1 7.80 -17.11 1.05
N ILE A 2 8.69 -17.96 1.53
CA ILE A 2 10.14 -17.85 1.33
C ILE A 2 10.64 -19.05 0.53
N SER A 3 11.46 -18.82 -0.49
CA SER A 3 12.12 -19.89 -1.26
C SER A 3 13.17 -20.59 -0.42
N ILE A 4 13.15 -21.92 -0.37
CA ILE A 4 14.11 -22.69 0.45
C ILE A 4 15.54 -22.53 -0.05
N LYS A 5 15.74 -22.44 -1.37
CA LYS A 5 17.07 -22.44 -2.00
C LYS A 5 17.81 -21.11 -1.84
N TYR A 6 17.07 -20.00 -1.95
CA TYR A 6 17.65 -18.66 -1.99
C TYR A 6 17.31 -17.82 -0.75
N LEU A 7 16.44 -18.31 0.13
CA LEU A 7 15.94 -17.59 1.31
C LEU A 7 15.34 -16.21 0.99
N THR A 8 14.78 -16.07 -0.23
CA THR A 8 14.16 -14.84 -0.70
C THR A 8 12.64 -15.00 -0.88
N PRO A 9 11.85 -13.91 -0.78
CA PRO A 9 10.41 -13.93 -1.04
C PRO A 9 10.13 -13.94 -2.55
N LEU A 10 10.45 -15.05 -3.21
CA LEU A 10 10.38 -15.20 -4.66
C LEU A 10 8.99 -14.88 -5.26
N PRO A 11 7.86 -15.34 -4.70
CA PRO A 11 6.54 -15.01 -5.27
C PRO A 11 6.23 -13.51 -5.24
N SER A 12 6.63 -12.82 -4.17
CA SER A 12 6.45 -11.36 -4.02
C SER A 12 7.30 -10.59 -5.03
N LEU A 13 8.55 -11.03 -5.24
CA LEU A 13 9.45 -10.43 -6.23
C LEU A 13 8.94 -10.61 -7.66
N LEU A 14 8.44 -11.80 -8.00
CA LEU A 14 7.85 -12.07 -9.32
C LEU A 14 6.60 -11.23 -9.57
N PHE A 15 5.72 -11.11 -8.56
CA PHE A 15 4.53 -10.25 -8.67
C PHE A 15 4.92 -8.78 -8.86
N LEU A 16 5.86 -8.27 -8.06
CA LEU A 16 6.36 -6.91 -8.19
C LEU A 16 7.01 -6.67 -9.56
N GLY A 17 7.83 -7.62 -10.03
CA GLY A 17 8.48 -7.53 -11.34
C GLY A 17 7.48 -7.53 -12.51
N ALA A 18 6.48 -8.41 -12.46
CA ALA A 18 5.42 -8.45 -13.46
C ALA A 18 4.58 -7.15 -13.46
N ALA A 19 4.26 -6.61 -12.28
CA ALA A 19 3.56 -5.34 -12.16
C ALA A 19 4.39 -4.18 -12.73
N SER A 20 5.71 -4.13 -12.47
CA SER A 20 6.61 -3.12 -13.04
C SER A 20 6.69 -3.20 -14.55
N ILE A 21 6.76 -4.41 -15.13
CA ILE A 21 6.73 -4.60 -16.58
C ILE A 21 5.38 -4.13 -17.15
N ALA A 22 4.26 -4.44 -16.49
CA ALA A 22 2.95 -3.98 -16.93
C ALA A 22 2.84 -2.44 -16.93
N MET A 23 3.36 -1.78 -15.89
CA MET A 23 3.39 -0.31 -15.82
C MET A 23 4.22 0.31 -16.95
N LEU A 24 5.28 -0.36 -17.40
CA LEU A 24 6.11 0.08 -18.54
C LEU A 24 5.30 0.22 -19.84
N PHE A 25 4.25 -0.59 -20.04
CA PHE A 25 3.45 -0.58 -21.25
C PHE A 25 2.30 0.44 -21.23
N VAL A 26 1.90 0.93 -20.06
CA VAL A 26 0.61 1.62 -19.86
C VAL A 26 0.74 3.15 -19.84
N ALA A 27 1.86 3.71 -19.36
CA ALA A 27 1.96 5.14 -19.10
C ALA A 27 3.29 5.75 -19.56
N ASP A 28 3.21 7.01 -20.02
CA ASP A 28 4.39 7.87 -20.17
C ASP A 28 5.08 8.05 -18.81
N VAL A 29 6.41 8.12 -18.81
CA VAL A 29 7.24 8.24 -17.61
C VAL A 29 6.83 9.44 -16.77
N PHE A 30 6.48 10.58 -17.39
CA PHE A 30 6.08 11.78 -16.64
C PHE A 30 4.75 11.60 -15.89
N VAL A 31 3.78 10.95 -16.54
CA VAL A 31 2.48 10.63 -15.95
C VAL A 31 2.66 9.61 -14.81
N LEU A 32 3.53 8.62 -14.99
CA LEU A 32 3.84 7.63 -13.97
C LEU A 32 4.48 8.26 -12.73
N ILE A 33 5.40 9.21 -12.91
CA ILE A 33 6.00 9.97 -11.81
C ILE A 33 4.92 10.73 -11.02
N ASN A 34 3.98 11.38 -11.71
CA ASN A 34 2.89 12.10 -11.05
C ASN A 34 1.98 11.16 -10.25
N TYR A 35 1.63 9.99 -10.79
CA TYR A 35 0.84 8.98 -10.07
C TYR A 35 1.54 8.49 -8.80
N CYS A 36 2.83 8.14 -8.90
CA CYS A 36 3.61 7.67 -7.76
C CYS A 36 3.75 8.76 -6.69
N ALA A 37 4.14 9.97 -7.09
CA ALA A 37 4.32 11.10 -6.17
C ALA A 37 3.02 11.47 -5.44
N PHE A 38 1.88 11.46 -6.15
CA PHE A 38 0.57 11.71 -5.54
C PHE A 38 0.20 10.61 -4.52
N SER A 39 0.32 9.34 -4.90
CA SER A 39 -0.02 8.21 -4.04
C SER A 39 0.86 8.19 -2.78
N GLU A 40 2.17 8.39 -2.93
CA GLU A 40 3.11 8.47 -1.82
C GLU A 40 2.77 9.64 -0.89
N SER A 41 2.54 10.83 -1.46
CA SER A 41 2.18 12.03 -0.68
C SER A 41 0.89 11.82 0.13
N LEU A 42 -0.10 11.11 -0.43
CA LEU A 42 -1.36 10.80 0.25
C LEU A 42 -1.13 9.84 1.42
N VAL A 43 -0.39 8.75 1.21
CA VAL A 43 -0.07 7.78 2.27
C VAL A 43 0.73 8.44 3.39
N VAL A 44 1.69 9.29 3.04
CA VAL A 44 2.49 10.06 4.00
C VAL A 44 1.63 11.06 4.77
N ALA A 45 0.74 11.81 4.11
CA ALA A 45 -0.17 12.74 4.76
C ALA A 45 -1.09 12.02 5.77
N VAL A 46 -1.67 10.88 5.38
CA VAL A 46 -2.52 10.07 6.27
C VAL A 46 -1.71 9.52 7.45
N SER A 47 -0.48 9.08 7.21
CA SER A 47 0.41 8.57 8.27
C SER A 47 0.76 9.65 9.30
N VAL A 48 1.06 10.86 8.85
CA VAL A 48 1.37 12.01 9.72
C VAL A 48 0.12 12.48 10.48
N ALA A 49 -1.04 12.53 9.81
CA ALA A 49 -2.31 12.81 10.45
C ALA A 49 -2.64 11.77 11.53
N GLY A 50 -2.35 10.49 11.26
CA GLY A 50 -2.45 9.40 12.22
C GLY A 50 -1.52 9.58 13.42
N LEU A 51 -0.27 9.98 13.19
CA LEU A 51 0.70 10.29 14.25
C LEU A 51 0.23 11.45 15.15
N ILE A 52 -0.29 12.52 14.55
CA ILE A 52 -0.86 13.67 15.27
C ILE A 52 -2.08 13.23 16.09
N ARG A 53 -2.99 12.43 15.50
CA ARG A 53 -4.16 11.88 16.20
C ARG A 53 -3.75 10.97 17.35
N LEU A 54 -2.71 10.14 17.16
CA LEU A 54 -2.20 9.24 18.20
C LEU A 54 -1.62 10.01 19.38
N ARG A 55 -0.90 11.11 19.11
CA ARG A 55 -0.38 12.03 20.13
C ARG A 55 -1.48 12.62 21.00
N TRP A 56 -2.63 12.98 20.42
CA TRP A 56 -3.78 13.48 21.18
C TRP A 56 -4.55 12.38 21.92
N SER A 57 -4.78 11.24 21.27
CA SER A 57 -5.60 10.16 21.83
C SER A 57 -4.89 9.39 22.95
N GLN A 58 -3.58 9.18 22.84
CA GLN A 58 -2.81 8.37 23.78
C GLN A 58 -1.50 9.07 24.23
N PRO A 59 -1.59 10.18 24.97
CA PRO A 59 -0.43 10.98 25.37
C PRO A 59 0.48 10.28 26.40
N LYS A 60 -0.02 9.23 27.07
CA LYS A 60 0.69 8.50 28.13
C LYS A 60 1.62 7.39 27.63
N MET A 61 1.65 7.11 26.34
CA MET A 61 2.59 6.13 25.79
C MET A 61 4.04 6.63 25.93
N LYS A 62 4.94 5.75 26.35
CA LYS A 62 6.39 6.06 26.44
C LYS A 62 6.95 6.18 25.03
N ALA A 63 6.92 7.37 24.46
CA ALA A 63 7.61 7.66 23.21
C ALA A 63 9.13 7.77 23.49
N PRO A 64 9.98 6.94 22.88
CA PRO A 64 11.44 7.00 23.05
C PRO A 64 12.03 8.29 22.43
N ILE A 65 11.35 8.89 21.44
CA ILE A 65 11.78 10.11 20.76
C ILE A 65 10.62 11.12 20.77
N LYS A 66 10.84 12.28 21.38
CA LYS A 66 9.86 13.37 21.47
C LYS A 66 10.25 14.54 20.58
N VAL A 67 9.65 14.61 19.39
CA VAL A 67 9.74 15.79 18.52
C VAL A 67 8.68 16.83 18.88
N ASN A 68 8.97 18.10 18.55
CA ASN A 68 8.05 19.22 18.73
C ASN A 68 6.84 19.09 17.78
N ILE A 69 5.62 19.35 18.27
CA ILE A 69 4.37 19.11 17.53
C ILE A 69 4.23 20.03 16.30
N LEU A 70 4.92 21.18 16.31
CA LEU A 70 4.96 22.08 15.16
C LEU A 70 5.54 21.41 13.91
N ILE A 71 6.50 20.47 14.05
CA ILE A 71 7.15 19.83 12.91
C ILE A 71 6.16 18.93 12.13
N PRO A 72 5.45 17.97 12.77
CA PRO A 72 4.38 17.23 12.09
C PRO A 72 3.29 18.11 11.49
N LEU A 73 2.96 19.24 12.14
CA LEU A 73 1.90 20.12 11.68
C LEU A 73 2.29 20.89 10.41
N THR A 74 3.49 21.45 10.37
CA THR A 74 4.00 22.13 9.16
C THR A 74 4.22 21.14 8.02
N PHE A 75 4.70 19.94 8.34
CA PHE A 75 4.86 18.88 7.34
C PHE A 75 3.50 18.45 6.75
N LEU A 76 2.48 18.26 7.59
CA LEU A 76 1.12 17.97 7.12
C LEU A 76 0.59 19.08 6.21
N PHE A 77 0.81 20.34 6.59
CA PHE A 77 0.42 21.49 5.76
C PHE A 77 1.10 21.47 4.39
N LEU A 78 2.41 21.20 4.33
CA LEU A 78 3.14 21.05 3.07
C LEU A 78 2.59 19.90 2.24
N CYS A 79 2.33 18.74 2.85
CA CYS A 79 1.70 17.61 2.15
C CYS A 79 0.33 17.99 1.59
N CYS A 80 -0.50 18.71 2.33
CA CYS A 80 -1.79 19.20 1.83
C CYS A 80 -1.63 20.12 0.62
N LEU A 81 -0.65 21.03 0.62
CA LEU A 81 -0.34 21.84 -0.56
C LEU A 81 0.08 20.98 -1.75
N PHE A 82 0.98 20.02 -1.53
CA PHE A 82 1.42 19.07 -2.57
C PHE A 82 0.29 18.22 -3.14
N LEU A 83 -0.77 17.95 -2.36
CA LEU A 83 -1.96 17.24 -2.85
C LEU A 83 -2.92 18.14 -3.63
N VAL A 84 -2.96 19.44 -3.34
CA VAL A 84 -3.87 20.40 -4.00
C VAL A 84 -3.28 20.94 -5.30
N LEU A 85 -1.97 21.15 -5.40
CA LEU A 85 -1.33 21.69 -6.60
C LEU A 85 -1.60 20.85 -7.88
N PRO A 86 -1.49 19.50 -7.86
CA PRO A 86 -1.77 18.67 -9.03
C PRO A 86 -3.23 18.72 -9.47
N PHE A 87 -4.17 19.06 -8.56
CA PHE A 87 -5.58 19.19 -8.90
C PHE A 87 -5.86 20.35 -9.86
N LEU A 88 -5.06 21.41 -9.78
CA LEU A 88 -5.17 22.57 -10.67
C LEU A 88 -4.50 22.31 -12.02
N SER A 89 -3.42 21.54 -12.04
CA SER A 89 -2.63 21.29 -13.25
C SER A 89 -3.14 20.09 -14.07
N GLN A 90 -3.39 18.95 -13.42
CA GLN A 90 -3.66 17.66 -14.05
C GLN A 90 -4.75 16.88 -13.29
N PRO A 91 -6.02 17.34 -13.33
CA PRO A 91 -7.10 16.76 -12.53
C PRO A 91 -7.46 15.31 -12.91
N VAL A 92 -7.25 14.93 -14.18
CA VAL A 92 -7.56 13.57 -14.67
C VAL A 92 -6.64 12.54 -14.04
N GLU A 93 -5.34 12.82 -13.98
CA GLU A 93 -4.35 11.93 -13.36
C GLU A 93 -4.66 11.75 -11.86
N LEU A 94 -5.00 12.84 -11.18
CA LEU A 94 -5.36 12.78 -9.77
C LEU A 94 -6.62 11.94 -9.51
N MET A 95 -7.66 12.08 -10.34
CA MET A 95 -8.89 11.29 -10.22
C MET A 95 -8.62 9.78 -10.38
N VAL A 96 -7.78 9.40 -11.35
CA VAL A 96 -7.38 8.00 -11.54
C VAL A 96 -6.62 7.49 -10.31
N GLY A 97 -5.67 8.26 -9.78
CA GLY A 97 -4.93 7.91 -8.57
C GLY A 97 -5.83 7.71 -7.36
N VAL A 98 -6.78 8.63 -7.13
CA VAL A 98 -7.78 8.52 -6.06
C VAL A 98 -8.69 7.30 -6.27
N ALA A 99 -9.13 7.04 -7.50
CA ALA A 99 -9.96 5.88 -7.81
C ALA A 99 -9.24 4.56 -7.53
N ILE A 100 -7.94 4.45 -7.87
CA ILE A 100 -7.12 3.28 -7.57
C ILE A 100 -7.02 3.07 -6.05
N ILE A 101 -6.74 4.13 -5.29
CA ILE A 101 -6.65 4.03 -3.82
C ILE A 101 -8.01 3.63 -3.22
N LEU A 102 -9.10 4.26 -3.66
CA LEU A 102 -10.45 3.95 -3.20
C LEU A 102 -10.90 2.55 -3.60
N SER A 103 -10.42 1.99 -4.71
CA SER A 103 -10.69 0.60 -5.11
C SER A 103 -10.17 -0.43 -4.10
N GLY A 104 -9.20 -0.06 -3.25
CA GLY A 104 -8.77 -0.90 -2.13
C GLY A 104 -9.86 -1.10 -1.06
N VAL A 105 -10.80 -0.15 -0.91
CA VAL A 105 -11.90 -0.21 0.07
C VAL A 105 -12.87 -1.37 -0.21
N PRO A 106 -13.45 -1.52 -1.41
CA PRO A 106 -14.31 -2.66 -1.70
C PRO A 106 -13.55 -3.99 -1.62
N VAL A 107 -12.28 -4.04 -2.05
CA VAL A 107 -11.43 -5.24 -1.91
C VAL A 107 -11.27 -5.62 -0.44
N TYR A 108 -11.00 -4.66 0.45
CA TYR A 108 -10.92 -4.91 1.90
C TYR A 108 -12.23 -5.48 2.46
N PHE A 109 -13.37 -4.91 2.08
CA PHE A 109 -14.68 -5.39 2.55
C PHE A 109 -14.98 -6.82 2.07
N LEU A 110 -14.61 -7.16 0.83
CA LEU A 110 -14.82 -8.48 0.26
C LEU A 110 -13.91 -9.55 0.89
N PHE A 111 -12.61 -9.27 1.02
CA PHE A 111 -11.62 -10.29 1.39
C PHE A 111 -11.33 -10.38 2.89
N VAL A 112 -11.43 -9.26 3.62
CA VAL A 112 -10.98 -9.17 5.03
C VAL A 112 -12.13 -9.11 6.01
N ARG A 113 -13.14 -8.25 5.78
CA ARG A 113 -14.28 -8.12 6.72
C ARG A 113 -15.14 -9.40 6.76
N ASN A 114 -15.24 -10.11 5.64
CA ASN A 114 -16.07 -11.30 5.56
C ASN A 114 -15.43 -12.50 6.30
N LYS A 115 -15.78 -12.66 7.59
CA LYS A 115 -15.26 -13.75 8.45
C LYS A 115 -15.71 -15.14 7.99
N ARG A 116 -16.83 -15.26 7.27
CA ARG A 116 -17.27 -16.50 6.62
C ARG A 116 -16.94 -16.40 5.14
N LYS A 117 -15.69 -16.72 4.78
CA LYS A 117 -15.29 -16.80 3.37
C LYS A 117 -16.10 -17.91 2.71
N PRO A 118 -16.88 -17.63 1.65
CA PRO A 118 -17.64 -18.69 0.99
C PRO A 118 -16.66 -19.69 0.36
N ASP A 119 -16.97 -20.98 0.46
CA ASP A 119 -16.08 -22.06 0.02
C ASP A 119 -15.70 -21.95 -1.46
N VAL A 120 -16.60 -21.36 -2.27
CA VAL A 120 -16.39 -21.10 -3.70
C VAL A 120 -15.21 -20.17 -3.99
N VAL A 121 -14.83 -19.27 -3.06
CA VAL A 121 -13.66 -18.39 -3.20
C VAL A 121 -12.45 -18.97 -2.45
N HIS A 122 -12.69 -19.57 -1.29
CA HIS A 122 -11.61 -20.09 -0.45
C HIS A 122 -10.90 -21.30 -1.06
N VAL A 123 -11.64 -22.25 -1.63
CA VAL A 123 -11.07 -23.48 -2.22
C VAL A 123 -10.13 -23.21 -3.40
N PRO A 124 -10.50 -22.41 -4.43
CA PRO A 124 -9.57 -22.09 -5.51
C PRO A 124 -8.39 -21.25 -5.03
N TRP A 125 -8.58 -20.38 -4.03
CA TRP A 125 -7.50 -19.60 -3.44
C TRP A 125 -6.44 -20.50 -2.80
N VAL A 126 -6.86 -21.49 -1.99
CA VAL A 126 -5.95 -22.47 -1.38
C VAL A 126 -5.24 -23.30 -2.44
N CYS A 127 -5.97 -23.77 -3.46
CA CYS A 127 -5.39 -24.53 -4.57
C CYS A 127 -4.30 -23.73 -5.30
N LEU A 128 -4.58 -22.46 -5.63
CA LEU A 128 -3.63 -21.56 -6.26
C LEU A 128 -2.38 -21.36 -5.39
N THR A 129 -2.56 -21.12 -4.08
CA THR A 129 -1.41 -20.94 -3.17
C THR A 129 -0.54 -22.19 -3.10
N HIS A 130 -1.12 -23.39 -3.06
CA HIS A 130 -0.35 -24.64 -3.09
C HIS A 130 0.34 -24.87 -4.44
N TRP A 131 -0.30 -24.50 -5.54
CA TRP A 131 0.31 -24.60 -6.87
C TRP A 131 1.54 -23.68 -6.98
N VAL A 132 1.42 -22.42 -6.53
CA VAL A 132 2.53 -21.46 -6.49
C VAL A 132 3.65 -21.95 -5.56
N GLN A 133 3.33 -22.51 -4.39
CA GLN A 133 4.32 -23.06 -3.47
C GLN A 133 5.13 -24.21 -4.09
N LYS A 134 4.47 -25.13 -4.81
CA LYS A 134 5.13 -26.25 -5.50
C LYS A 134 5.98 -25.77 -6.67
N MET A 135 5.45 -24.86 -7.49
CA MET A 135 6.16 -24.31 -8.66
C MET A 135 7.43 -23.56 -8.27
N LEU A 136 7.36 -22.76 -7.20
CA LEU A 136 8.46 -21.89 -6.77
C LEU A 136 9.30 -22.47 -5.63
N PHE A 137 9.02 -23.70 -5.19
CA PHE A 137 9.66 -24.37 -4.05
C PHE A 137 9.77 -23.45 -2.82
N CYS A 138 8.62 -22.90 -2.43
CA CYS A 138 8.48 -21.91 -1.36
C CYS A 138 7.64 -22.46 -0.20
N VAL A 139 7.99 -22.04 1.02
CA VAL A 139 7.32 -22.43 2.27
C VAL A 139 6.70 -21.18 2.91
N PRO A 140 5.57 -21.29 3.66
CA PRO A 140 5.08 -20.18 4.48
C PRO A 140 6.13 -19.67 5.48
N GLU A 141 6.00 -18.42 5.89
CA GLU A 141 6.80 -17.87 6.99
C GLU A 141 6.39 -18.57 8.30
N CYS A 142 7.38 -18.97 9.11
CA CYS A 142 7.13 -19.48 10.45
C CYS A 142 7.00 -18.25 11.36
N GLU A 143 5.82 -18.02 11.91
CA GLU A 143 5.61 -17.05 12.99
C GLU A 143 5.99 -17.75 14.31
N ASP A 144 7.08 -17.30 14.95
CA ASP A 144 7.48 -17.71 16.30
C ASP A 144 6.62 -17.03 17.39
#